data_AF-A0A0A3I2P8-F1
#
_entry.id   AF-A0A0A3I2P8-F1
#
_cell.length_a   1.000
_cell.length_b   1.000
_cell.length_c   1.000
_cell.angle_alpha   90.00
_cell.angle_beta   90.00
_cell.angle_gamma   90.00
#
_symmetry.space_group_name_H-M   'P 1'
#
loop_
_entity.id
_entity.type
_entity.pdbx_description
1 polymer ?
#
loop_
_entity_poly.entity_id
_entity_poly.type
_entity_poly.pdbx_seq_one_letter_code
_entity_poly.pdbx_strand_id
1 'polypeptide(L)'
;MSMQNELKQLIKESISPLFKAKGFKKRGNNFAKVFSDFAWVVNIQNSKWNTKEEVEFTFNIGIFTDKLFGTFYEVEPPKFPTEIYSVLRLRIAELKGIQDEWYKLHLTTNLNEIKRVIQNDIENVIFPHLEQFQTIEDVINEMKRKEEQGWYENPHFLTILYQSYGYKDEAQKRISKMYAEQDTSQKEFTKELAERLGLVVG
;
A
#
# COMPACT_ATOMS: atom_id res chain seq x y z
N MET A 1 -8.96 -2.90 32.98
CA MET A 1 -8.64 -3.39 31.62
C MET A 1 -9.00 -2.28 30.63
N SER A 2 -8.26 -2.08 29.54
CA SER A 2 -8.60 -1.06 28.53
C SER A 2 -8.69 -1.71 27.16
N MET A 3 -9.53 -1.17 26.26
CA MET A 3 -9.69 -1.73 24.93
C MET A 3 -8.42 -1.63 24.08
N GLN A 4 -7.50 -0.71 24.40
CA GLN A 4 -6.15 -0.72 23.80
C GLN A 4 -5.36 -1.98 24.16
N ASN A 5 -5.50 -2.51 25.38
CA ASN A 5 -4.81 -3.74 25.77
C ASN A 5 -5.43 -4.95 25.08
N GLU A 6 -6.76 -4.98 24.94
CA GLU A 6 -7.47 -6.01 24.17
C GLU A 6 -7.04 -6.00 22.70
N LEU A 7 -6.98 -4.83 22.07
CA LEU A 7 -6.49 -4.72 20.68
C LEU A 7 -5.03 -5.16 20.56
N LYS A 8 -4.15 -4.82 21.50
CA LYS A 8 -2.76 -5.31 21.50
C LYS A 8 -2.70 -6.83 21.60
N GLN A 9 -3.53 -7.45 22.45
CA GLN A 9 -3.61 -8.91 22.57
C GLN A 9 -4.16 -9.55 21.30
N LEU A 10 -5.25 -9.02 20.74
CA LEU A 10 -5.82 -9.44 19.46
C LEU A 10 -4.78 -9.41 18.33
N ILE A 11 -4.02 -8.31 18.23
CA ILE A 11 -2.95 -8.18 17.23
C ILE A 11 -1.87 -9.23 17.48
N LYS A 12 -1.46 -9.46 18.73
CA LYS A 12 -0.37 -10.38 19.07
C LYS A 12 -0.75 -11.84 18.85
N GLU A 13 -1.95 -12.23 19.24
CA GLU A 13 -2.37 -13.62 19.38
C GLU A 13 -3.19 -14.14 18.21
N SER A 14 -3.92 -13.26 17.51
CA SER A 14 -4.81 -13.68 16.42
C SER A 14 -4.34 -13.16 15.06
N ILE A 15 -3.89 -11.90 14.96
CA ILE A 15 -3.52 -11.29 13.68
C ILE A 15 -2.08 -11.61 13.28
N SER A 16 -1.13 -11.35 14.17
CA SER A 16 0.31 -11.50 13.87
C SER A 16 0.70 -12.92 13.47
N PRO A 17 0.17 -14.00 14.09
CA PRO A 17 0.48 -15.36 13.67
C PRO A 17 0.08 -15.67 12.23
N LEU A 18 -1.07 -15.18 11.75
CA LEU A 18 -1.53 -15.39 10.38
C LEU A 18 -0.55 -14.79 9.37
N PHE A 19 -0.18 -13.51 9.55
CA PHE A 19 0.80 -12.85 8.68
C PHE A 19 2.17 -13.54 8.74
N LYS A 20 2.63 -13.93 9.93
CA LYS A 20 3.91 -14.65 10.08
C LYS A 20 3.90 -16.00 9.36
N ALA A 21 2.79 -16.74 9.43
CA ALA A 21 2.64 -18.02 8.73
C ALA A 21 2.74 -17.87 7.21
N LYS A 22 2.34 -16.72 6.66
CA LYS A 22 2.51 -16.37 5.23
C LYS A 22 3.87 -15.75 4.89
N GLY A 23 4.79 -15.66 5.85
CA GLY A 23 6.17 -15.17 5.66
C GLY A 23 6.37 -13.67 5.89
N PHE A 24 5.38 -12.97 6.44
CA PHE A 24 5.55 -11.55 6.78
C PHE A 24 6.41 -11.37 8.03
N LYS A 25 7.26 -10.35 7.99
CA LYS A 25 7.92 -9.78 9.17
C LYS A 25 7.07 -8.64 9.74
N LYS A 26 7.18 -8.37 11.03
CA LYS A 26 6.40 -7.34 11.74
C LYS A 26 7.30 -6.26 12.33
N ARG A 27 6.92 -4.99 12.19
CA ARG A 27 7.51 -3.84 12.90
C ARG A 27 6.43 -2.86 13.35
N GLY A 28 6.18 -2.78 14.66
CA GLY A 28 5.05 -2.03 15.19
C GLY A 28 3.73 -2.58 14.65
N ASN A 29 2.91 -1.75 14.03
CA ASN A 29 1.67 -2.15 13.36
C ASN A 29 1.84 -2.48 11.88
N ASN A 30 3.08 -2.48 11.37
CA ASN A 30 3.37 -2.79 9.97
C ASN A 30 3.80 -4.26 9.83
N PHE A 31 3.33 -4.87 8.76
CA PHE A 31 3.69 -6.20 8.30
C PHE A 31 4.24 -6.08 6.89
N ALA A 32 5.36 -6.73 6.60
CA ALA A 32 5.96 -6.71 5.27
C ALA A 32 6.47 -8.10 4.88
N LYS A 33 6.19 -8.53 3.65
CA LYS A 33 6.82 -9.68 3.01
C LYS A 33 7.59 -9.18 1.79
N VAL A 34 8.90 -9.31 1.84
CA VAL A 34 9.83 -8.73 0.86
C VAL A 34 10.14 -9.77 -0.22
N PHE A 35 10.05 -9.34 -1.48
CA PHE A 35 10.49 -10.06 -2.68
C PHE A 35 11.75 -9.38 -3.23
N SER A 36 12.21 -9.77 -4.43
CA SER A 36 13.37 -9.14 -5.07
C SER A 36 13.17 -7.65 -5.36
N ASP A 37 12.00 -7.30 -5.90
CA ASP A 37 11.75 -6.01 -6.56
C ASP A 37 10.69 -5.14 -5.88
N PHE A 38 9.91 -5.76 -4.98
CA PHE A 38 8.82 -5.14 -4.26
C PHE A 38 8.56 -5.88 -2.93
N ALA A 39 7.62 -5.36 -2.14
CA ALA A 39 7.14 -6.02 -0.94
C ALA A 39 5.62 -5.88 -0.81
N TRP A 40 4.97 -6.95 -0.36
CA TRP A 40 3.62 -6.83 0.17
C TRP A 40 3.68 -6.15 1.53
N VAL A 41 2.85 -5.14 1.74
CA VAL A 41 2.76 -4.46 3.04
C VAL A 41 1.33 -4.36 3.53
N VAL A 42 1.17 -4.53 4.84
CA VAL A 42 -0.11 -4.32 5.55
C VAL A 42 0.16 -3.51 6.80
N ASN A 43 -0.62 -2.46 7.02
CA ASN A 43 -0.59 -1.66 8.23
C ASN A 43 -1.91 -1.78 9.00
N ILE A 44 -1.81 -1.94 10.32
CA ILE A 44 -2.96 -1.80 11.23
C ILE A 44 -3.03 -0.34 11.68
N GLN A 45 -3.95 0.41 11.07
CA GLN A 45 -4.16 1.81 11.39
C GLN A 45 -5.14 1.94 12.55
N ASN A 46 -4.70 2.55 13.64
CA ASN A 46 -5.57 2.88 14.77
C ASN A 46 -6.28 4.22 14.56
N SER A 47 -7.51 4.34 15.05
CA SER A 47 -8.23 5.61 15.01
C SER A 47 -7.60 6.56 16.02
N LYS A 48 -7.50 7.84 15.63
CA LYS A 48 -7.03 8.92 16.51
C LYS A 48 -8.03 9.24 17.63
N TRP A 49 -9.25 8.72 17.53
CA TRP A 49 -10.36 8.95 18.48
C TRP A 49 -10.53 7.82 19.51
N ASN A 50 -9.58 6.89 19.56
CA ASN A 50 -9.61 5.77 20.51
C ASN A 50 -9.63 6.24 21.96
N THR A 51 -10.52 5.66 22.76
CA THR A 51 -10.67 5.93 24.19
C THR A 51 -10.33 4.68 25.00
N LYS A 52 -10.27 4.77 26.33
CA LYS A 52 -10.00 3.61 27.19
C LYS A 52 -11.05 2.49 27.03
N GLU A 53 -12.27 2.87 26.64
CA GLU A 53 -13.47 2.01 26.61
C GLU A 53 -13.82 1.55 25.19
N GLU A 54 -13.30 2.23 24.17
CA GLU A 54 -13.55 1.92 22.78
C GLU A 54 -12.30 2.15 21.93
N VAL A 55 -11.98 1.21 21.06
CA VAL A 55 -10.96 1.37 20.04
C VAL A 55 -11.47 0.96 18.67
N GLU A 56 -11.07 1.73 17.68
CA GLU A 56 -11.30 1.44 16.27
C GLU A 56 -9.96 1.28 15.54
N PHE A 57 -9.95 0.38 14.56
CA PHE A 57 -8.82 0.20 13.67
C PHE A 57 -9.25 -0.34 12.30
N THR A 58 -8.37 -0.24 11.32
CA THR A 58 -8.56 -0.80 9.98
C THR A 58 -7.26 -1.36 9.42
N PHE A 59 -7.33 -2.07 8.29
CA PHE A 59 -6.16 -2.52 7.55
C PHE A 59 -5.97 -1.64 6.31
N ASN A 60 -4.77 -1.07 6.17
CA ASN A 60 -4.30 -0.53 4.89
C ASN A 60 -3.33 -1.54 4.28
N ILE A 61 -3.45 -1.76 2.98
CA ILE A 61 -2.69 -2.72 2.18
C ILE A 61 -1.98 -1.93 1.09
N GLY A 62 -0.79 -2.37 0.66
CA GLY A 62 -0.12 -1.78 -0.48
C GLY A 62 1.02 -2.66 -1.01
N ILE A 63 1.55 -2.25 -2.15
CA ILE A 63 2.73 -2.83 -2.78
C ILE A 63 3.89 -1.82 -2.68
N PHE A 64 4.84 -2.09 -1.80
CA PHE A 64 6.02 -1.24 -1.63
C PHE A 64 7.06 -1.55 -2.71
N THR A 65 7.69 -0.53 -3.29
CA THR A 65 8.88 -0.68 -4.14
C THR A 65 9.88 0.41 -3.81
N ASP A 66 11.16 0.03 -3.74
CA ASP A 66 12.24 0.97 -3.41
C ASP A 66 12.61 1.87 -4.59
N LYS A 67 12.14 1.57 -5.82
CA LYS A 67 12.42 2.35 -7.03
C LYS A 67 11.87 3.77 -7.02
N LEU A 68 10.90 4.05 -6.15
CA LEU A 68 10.38 5.41 -5.96
C LEU A 68 11.34 6.29 -5.13
N PHE A 69 12.25 5.68 -4.38
CA PHE A 69 13.21 6.37 -3.54
C PHE A 69 14.43 6.81 -4.34
N GLY A 70 15.09 7.89 -3.90
CA GLY A 70 16.12 8.58 -4.67
C GLY A 70 15.58 9.41 -5.85
N THR A 71 14.74 8.83 -6.72
CA THR A 71 14.27 9.52 -7.94
C THR A 71 13.02 10.37 -7.72
N PHE A 72 12.01 9.86 -7.01
CA PHE A 72 10.78 10.60 -6.74
C PHE A 72 10.78 11.21 -5.35
N TYR A 73 11.06 10.41 -4.32
CA TYR A 73 11.05 10.91 -2.93
C TYR A 73 12.34 11.64 -2.54
N GLU A 74 13.40 11.55 -3.35
CA GLU A 74 14.70 12.22 -3.11
C GLU A 74 15.31 11.91 -1.73
N VAL A 75 14.95 10.76 -1.17
CA VAL A 75 15.47 10.23 0.09
C VAL A 75 15.71 8.73 -0.07
N GLU A 76 16.54 8.18 0.82
CA GLU A 76 16.78 6.74 0.92
C GLU A 76 15.50 5.98 1.34
N PRO A 77 15.31 4.74 0.85
CA PRO A 77 14.18 3.92 1.26
C PRO A 77 14.22 3.60 2.76
N PRO A 78 13.04 3.48 3.42
CA PRO A 78 13.00 3.10 4.82
C PRO A 78 13.56 1.68 5.00
N LYS A 79 14.27 1.45 6.11
CA LYS A 79 14.79 0.12 6.48
C LYS A 79 13.73 -0.99 6.58
N PHE A 80 12.46 -0.61 6.70
CA PHE A 80 11.34 -1.53 6.73
C PHE A 80 10.25 -0.99 5.78
N PRO A 81 9.78 -1.79 4.81
CA PRO A 81 8.71 -1.38 3.90
C PRO A 81 7.45 -0.97 4.65
N THR A 82 6.82 0.13 4.24
CA THR A 82 5.58 0.63 4.84
C THR A 82 4.57 1.03 3.79
N GLU A 83 3.29 0.82 4.13
CA GLU A 83 2.16 1.11 3.24
C GLU A 83 2.10 2.57 2.76
N ILE A 84 2.49 3.54 3.58
CA ILE A 84 2.42 4.97 3.22
C ILE A 84 3.23 5.35 1.96
N TYR A 85 4.28 4.58 1.64
CA TYR A 85 5.13 4.79 0.46
C TYR A 85 4.88 3.74 -0.64
N SER A 86 3.78 3.02 -0.55
CA SER A 86 3.46 1.95 -1.49
C SER A 86 2.68 2.48 -2.69
N VAL A 87 2.77 1.74 -3.78
CA VAL A 87 1.81 1.83 -4.88
C VAL A 87 0.62 0.91 -4.61
N LEU A 88 -0.48 1.14 -5.32
CA LEU A 88 -1.69 0.31 -5.25
C LEU A 88 -2.24 0.21 -3.83
N ARG A 89 -2.15 1.30 -3.04
CA ARG A 89 -2.65 1.33 -1.68
C ARG A 89 -4.16 1.27 -1.69
N LEU A 90 -4.67 0.43 -0.79
CA LEU A 90 -6.08 0.21 -0.60
C LEU A 90 -6.34 -0.02 0.89
N ARG A 91 -7.44 0.50 1.39
CA ARG A 91 -7.99 0.04 2.66
C ARG A 91 -8.83 -1.21 2.42
N ILE A 92 -8.93 -2.06 3.45
CA ILE A 92 -9.73 -3.28 3.35
C ILE A 92 -11.20 -3.05 2.96
N ALA A 93 -11.80 -1.92 3.35
CA ALA A 93 -13.15 -1.56 2.93
C ALA A 93 -13.28 -1.48 1.41
N GLU A 94 -12.27 -0.94 0.72
CA GLU A 94 -12.22 -0.86 -0.74
C GLU A 94 -12.08 -2.26 -1.36
N LEU A 95 -11.26 -3.14 -0.78
CA LEU A 95 -11.14 -4.53 -1.23
C LEU A 95 -12.46 -5.31 -1.09
N LYS A 96 -13.25 -4.98 -0.08
CA LYS A 96 -14.56 -5.61 0.18
C LYS A 96 -15.69 -4.96 -0.61
N GLY A 97 -15.47 -3.82 -1.27
CA GLY A 97 -16.51 -3.07 -1.97
C GLY A 97 -17.61 -2.53 -1.04
N ILE A 98 -17.25 -2.20 0.20
CA ILE A 98 -18.18 -1.70 1.22
C ILE A 98 -17.83 -0.26 1.62
N GLN A 99 -18.69 0.37 2.42
CA GLN A 99 -18.36 1.66 3.04
C GLN A 99 -17.13 1.51 3.95
N ASP A 100 -16.44 2.63 4.17
CA ASP A 100 -15.21 2.71 4.97
C ASP A 100 -15.45 2.47 6.47
N GLU A 101 -15.84 1.24 6.81
CA GLU A 101 -16.15 0.80 8.15
C GLU A 101 -14.91 0.23 8.83
N TRP A 102 -14.64 0.73 10.02
CA TRP A 102 -13.51 0.30 10.84
C TRP A 102 -13.98 -0.76 11.84
N TYR A 103 -13.09 -1.70 12.17
CA TYR A 103 -13.36 -2.66 13.24
C TYR A 103 -13.45 -1.92 14.55
N LYS A 104 -14.47 -2.21 15.35
CA LYS A 104 -14.70 -1.58 16.65
C LYS A 104 -14.63 -2.61 17.76
N LEU A 105 -13.93 -2.25 18.84
CA LEU A 105 -13.90 -3.00 20.09
C LEU A 105 -14.33 -2.07 21.22
N HIS A 106 -15.39 -2.44 21.91
CA HIS A 106 -15.90 -1.82 23.13
C HIS A 106 -15.98 -2.86 24.25
N LEU A 107 -16.26 -2.42 25.48
CA LEU A 107 -16.28 -3.27 26.68
C LEU A 107 -17.21 -4.48 26.62
N THR A 108 -18.25 -4.40 25.79
CA THR A 108 -19.26 -5.47 25.60
C THR A 108 -19.09 -6.22 24.28
N THR A 109 -18.02 -5.96 23.52
CA THR A 109 -17.76 -6.67 22.26
C THR A 109 -17.50 -8.15 22.50
N ASN A 110 -18.13 -9.00 21.70
CA ASN A 110 -17.79 -10.42 21.66
C ASN A 110 -16.43 -10.60 20.95
N LEU A 111 -15.36 -10.71 21.75
CA LEU A 111 -14.00 -10.82 21.22
C LEU A 111 -13.80 -12.06 20.32
N ASN A 112 -14.57 -13.13 20.51
CA ASN A 112 -14.47 -14.31 19.65
C ASN A 112 -15.12 -14.11 18.28
N GLU A 113 -16.15 -13.27 18.22
CA GLU A 113 -16.80 -12.89 16.96
C GLU A 113 -15.90 -11.97 16.14
N ILE A 114 -15.37 -10.90 16.76
CA ILE A 114 -14.47 -9.98 16.04
C ILE A 114 -13.21 -10.69 15.56
N LYS A 115 -12.66 -11.62 16.36
CA LYS A 115 -11.54 -12.49 15.95
C LYS A 115 -11.86 -13.25 14.67
N ARG A 116 -13.01 -13.92 14.60
CA ARG A 116 -13.42 -14.68 13.40
C ARG A 116 -13.58 -13.79 12.18
N VAL A 117 -14.20 -12.62 12.34
CA VAL A 117 -14.37 -11.65 11.23
C VAL A 117 -13.00 -11.21 10.71
N ILE A 118 -12.07 -10.83 11.60
CA ILE A 118 -10.74 -10.39 11.21
C ILE A 118 -9.92 -11.51 10.57
N GLN A 119 -9.98 -12.72 11.12
CA GLN A 119 -9.29 -13.88 10.54
C GLN A 119 -9.80 -14.16 9.13
N ASN A 120 -11.13 -14.18 8.94
CA ASN A 120 -11.74 -14.33 7.63
C ASN A 120 -11.32 -13.22 6.66
N ASP A 121 -11.35 -11.96 7.09
CA ASP A 121 -10.95 -10.82 6.27
C ASP A 121 -9.45 -10.90 5.88
N ILE A 122 -8.57 -11.34 6.77
CA ILE A 122 -7.16 -11.55 6.45
C ILE A 122 -7.00 -12.71 5.45
N GLU A 123 -7.60 -13.86 5.72
CA GLU A 123 -7.38 -15.09 4.96
C GLU A 123 -8.08 -15.10 3.60
N ASN A 124 -9.27 -14.49 3.52
CA ASN A 124 -10.14 -14.57 2.34
C ASN A 124 -10.27 -13.24 1.58
N VAL A 125 -9.71 -12.13 2.10
CA VAL A 125 -9.71 -10.84 1.40
C VAL A 125 -8.28 -10.30 1.21
N ILE A 126 -7.53 -10.09 2.30
CA ILE A 126 -6.20 -9.48 2.22
C ILE A 126 -5.21 -10.40 1.49
N PHE A 127 -5.09 -11.67 1.90
CA PHE A 127 -4.14 -12.59 1.27
C PHE A 127 -4.46 -12.85 -0.20
N PRO A 128 -5.71 -13.17 -0.61
CA PRO A 128 -6.02 -13.38 -2.01
C PRO A 128 -5.74 -12.16 -2.89
N HIS A 129 -5.95 -10.95 -2.37
CA HIS A 129 -5.57 -9.73 -3.09
C HIS A 129 -4.06 -9.62 -3.28
N LEU A 130 -3.28 -9.79 -2.20
CA LEU A 130 -1.81 -9.70 -2.28
C LEU A 130 -1.21 -10.81 -3.14
N GLU A 131 -1.78 -12.01 -3.11
CA GLU A 131 -1.33 -13.17 -3.87
C GLU A 131 -1.48 -12.98 -5.40
N GLN A 132 -2.18 -11.95 -5.87
CA GLN A 132 -2.20 -11.54 -7.28
C GLN A 132 -0.86 -10.96 -7.76
N PHE A 133 0.02 -10.56 -6.85
CA PHE A 133 1.30 -9.90 -7.17
C PHE A 133 2.47 -10.81 -6.80
N GLN A 134 2.99 -11.58 -7.76
CA GLN A 134 4.16 -12.44 -7.56
C GLN A 134 5.41 -11.88 -8.25
N THR A 135 5.22 -11.02 -9.24
CA THR A 135 6.26 -10.41 -10.06
C THR A 135 6.07 -8.90 -10.15
N ILE A 136 7.11 -8.18 -10.58
CA ILE A 136 6.97 -6.73 -10.81
C ILE A 136 6.04 -6.45 -12.00
N GLU A 137 5.99 -7.35 -12.97
CA GLU A 137 5.06 -7.29 -14.11
C GLU A 137 3.60 -7.29 -13.65
N ASP A 138 3.23 -8.10 -12.65
CA ASP A 138 1.88 -8.10 -12.08
C ASP A 138 1.52 -6.71 -11.52
N VAL A 139 2.46 -6.08 -10.82
CA VAL A 139 2.30 -4.75 -10.22
C VAL A 139 2.14 -3.68 -11.31
N ILE A 140 3.02 -3.69 -12.31
CA ILE A 140 3.00 -2.76 -13.45
C ILE A 140 1.69 -2.90 -14.23
N ASN A 141 1.25 -4.13 -14.51
CA ASN A 141 0.02 -4.41 -15.24
C ASN A 141 -1.22 -3.93 -14.48
N GLU A 142 -1.28 -4.14 -13.17
CA GLU A 142 -2.39 -3.64 -12.36
C GLU A 142 -2.41 -2.11 -12.28
N MET A 143 -1.25 -1.46 -12.13
CA MET A 143 -1.16 0.00 -12.17
C MET A 143 -1.65 0.56 -13.51
N LYS A 144 -1.24 -0.06 -14.63
CA LYS A 144 -1.72 0.28 -15.97
C LYS A 144 -3.24 0.10 -16.08
N ARG A 145 -3.76 -1.05 -15.65
CA ARG A 145 -5.19 -1.36 -15.69
C ARG A 145 -6.02 -0.34 -14.90
N LYS A 146 -5.57 0.05 -13.71
CA LYS A 146 -6.26 1.07 -12.90
C LYS A 146 -6.21 2.46 -13.55
N GLU A 147 -5.09 2.81 -14.15
CA GLU A 147 -4.99 4.10 -14.87
C GLU A 147 -5.93 4.15 -16.08
N GLU A 148 -6.04 3.05 -16.84
CA GLU A 148 -7.02 2.94 -17.94
C GLU A 148 -8.48 3.10 -17.45
N GLN A 149 -8.73 2.82 -16.17
CA GLN A 149 -10.01 3.06 -15.48
C GLN A 149 -10.11 4.47 -14.85
N GLY A 150 -9.13 5.34 -15.07
CA GLY A 150 -9.12 6.70 -14.57
C GLY A 150 -8.61 6.85 -13.13
N TRP A 151 -7.95 5.82 -12.58
CA TRP A 151 -7.38 5.87 -11.22
C TRP A 151 -5.87 5.73 -11.21
N TYR A 152 -5.20 6.64 -10.51
CA TYR A 152 -3.79 6.53 -10.13
C TYR A 152 -3.57 7.27 -8.82
N GLU A 153 -2.67 6.78 -7.96
CA GLU A 153 -2.30 7.50 -6.73
C GLU A 153 -1.41 8.69 -7.04
N ASN A 154 -0.42 8.46 -7.89
CA ASN A 154 0.47 9.47 -8.42
C ASN A 154 0.76 9.15 -9.89
N PRO A 155 0.61 10.14 -10.79
CA PRO A 155 0.79 9.90 -12.22
C PRO A 155 2.24 9.56 -12.58
N HIS A 156 3.23 9.81 -11.72
CA HIS A 156 4.62 9.55 -12.07
C HIS A 156 5.12 8.14 -11.74
N PHE A 157 4.44 7.43 -10.82
CA PHE A 157 4.96 6.15 -10.30
C PHE A 157 5.12 5.09 -11.38
N LEU A 158 4.13 4.94 -12.26
CA LEU A 158 4.21 3.96 -13.35
C LEU A 158 5.34 4.28 -14.34
N THR A 159 5.63 5.56 -14.60
CA THR A 159 6.78 5.97 -15.44
C THR A 159 8.10 5.54 -14.83
N ILE A 160 8.25 5.73 -13.51
CA ILE A 160 9.46 5.35 -12.78
C ILE A 160 9.67 3.85 -12.83
N LEU A 161 8.60 3.05 -12.66
CA LEU A 161 8.68 1.61 -12.78
C LEU A 161 9.05 1.18 -14.21
N TYR A 162 8.39 1.75 -15.23
CA TYR A 162 8.76 1.47 -16.62
C TYR A 162 10.25 1.73 -16.87
N GLN A 163 10.76 2.88 -16.45
CA GLN A 163 12.18 3.20 -16.62
C GLN A 163 13.09 2.26 -15.83
N SER A 164 12.73 1.91 -14.59
CA SER A 164 13.52 1.06 -13.70
C SER A 164 13.65 -0.38 -14.21
N TYR A 165 12.65 -0.88 -14.91
CA TYR A 165 12.60 -2.26 -15.41
C TYR A 165 12.77 -2.39 -16.93
N GLY A 166 13.24 -1.32 -17.59
CA GLY A 166 13.71 -1.37 -18.98
C GLY A 166 12.65 -1.10 -20.06
N TYR A 167 11.43 -0.73 -19.68
CA TYR A 167 10.33 -0.32 -20.57
C TYR A 167 10.51 1.15 -21.01
N LYS A 168 11.64 1.44 -21.68
CA LYS A 168 12.09 2.81 -21.97
C LYS A 168 11.13 3.57 -22.88
N ASP A 169 10.56 2.90 -23.88
CA ASP A 169 9.63 3.51 -24.82
C ASP A 169 8.32 3.89 -24.13
N GLU A 170 7.82 3.02 -23.26
CA GLU A 170 6.62 3.25 -22.45
C GLU A 170 6.86 4.40 -21.46
N ALA A 171 8.01 4.42 -20.78
CA ALA A 171 8.38 5.50 -19.87
C ALA A 171 8.43 6.86 -20.61
N GLN A 172 9.10 6.89 -21.77
CA GLN A 172 9.25 8.09 -22.59
C GLN A 172 7.91 8.60 -23.11
N LYS A 173 7.07 7.72 -23.71
CA LYS A 173 5.73 8.10 -24.19
C LYS A 173 4.87 8.67 -23.07
N ARG A 174 4.91 8.02 -21.91
CA ARG A 174 4.11 8.38 -20.75
C ARG A 174 4.51 9.75 -20.20
N ILE A 175 5.81 10.00 -19.99
CA ILE A 175 6.26 11.29 -19.43
C ILE A 175 6.02 12.46 -20.37
N SER A 176 6.17 12.27 -21.69
CA SER A 176 5.83 13.29 -22.68
C SER A 176 4.34 13.61 -22.69
N LYS A 177 3.47 12.59 -22.60
CA LYS A 177 2.01 12.78 -22.49
C LYS A 177 1.66 13.58 -21.23
N MET A 178 2.18 13.19 -20.08
CA MET A 178 1.95 13.89 -18.82
C MET A 178 2.39 15.35 -18.88
N TYR A 179 3.58 15.63 -19.45
CA TYR A 179 4.08 16.99 -19.60
C TYR A 179 3.19 17.85 -20.52
N ALA A 180 2.64 17.26 -21.60
CA ALA A 180 1.75 17.95 -22.51
C ALA A 180 0.39 18.28 -21.88
N GLU A 181 -0.16 17.37 -21.07
CA GLU A 181 -1.53 17.45 -20.52
C GLU A 181 -1.62 18.15 -19.15
N GLN A 182 -0.51 18.30 -18.41
CA GLN A 182 -0.50 18.91 -17.08
C GLN A 182 -0.57 20.45 -17.09
N ASP A 183 -1.15 21.01 -16.02
CA ASP A 183 -1.07 22.44 -15.70
C ASP A 183 0.37 22.91 -15.49
N THR A 184 0.65 24.18 -15.80
CA THR A 184 1.99 24.79 -15.75
C THR A 184 2.73 24.56 -14.43
N SER A 185 2.02 24.52 -13.30
CA SER A 185 2.61 24.30 -11.98
C SER A 185 3.16 22.89 -11.76
N GLN A 186 2.69 21.89 -12.51
CA GLN A 186 3.17 20.51 -12.42
C GLN A 186 4.21 20.16 -13.50
N LYS A 187 4.30 20.97 -14.56
CA LYS A 187 5.26 20.78 -15.65
C LYS A 187 6.71 20.84 -15.19
N GLU A 188 7.05 21.73 -14.26
CA GLU A 188 8.43 21.84 -13.77
C GLU A 188 8.85 20.55 -13.04
N PHE A 189 8.00 20.04 -12.14
CA PHE A 189 8.26 18.77 -11.47
C PHE A 189 8.40 17.61 -12.46
N THR A 190 7.51 17.52 -13.46
CA THR A 190 7.58 16.49 -14.49
C THR A 190 8.87 16.58 -15.30
N LYS A 191 9.34 17.80 -15.60
CA LYS A 191 10.60 18.03 -16.31
C LYS A 191 11.81 17.64 -15.47
N GLU A 192 11.88 18.08 -14.21
CA GLU A 192 12.96 17.68 -13.30
C GLU A 192 13.01 16.16 -13.11
N LEU A 193 11.84 15.52 -12.96
CA LEU A 193 11.76 14.07 -12.88
C LEU A 193 12.23 13.38 -14.17
N ALA A 194 11.87 13.93 -15.35
CA ALA A 194 12.35 13.41 -16.62
C ALA A 194 13.87 13.46 -16.70
N GLU A 195 14.48 14.58 -16.31
CA GLU A 195 15.93 14.74 -16.25
C GLU A 195 16.58 13.71 -15.32
N ARG A 196 16.02 13.51 -14.11
CA ARG A 196 16.51 12.48 -13.16
C ARG A 196 16.40 11.05 -13.72
N LEU A 197 15.40 10.79 -14.56
CA LEU A 197 15.18 9.48 -15.19
C LEU A 197 15.96 9.30 -16.50
N GLY A 198 16.62 10.34 -17.02
CA GLY A 198 17.25 10.34 -18.34
C GLY A 198 16.24 10.28 -19.50
N LEU A 199 15.06 10.87 -19.30
CA LEU A 199 13.98 10.99 -20.29
C LEU A 199 13.88 12.43 -20.79
N VAL A 200 13.24 12.63 -21.95
CA VAL A 200 13.13 13.95 -22.58
C VAL A 200 11.67 14.45 -22.56
N VAL A 201 11.45 15.68 -22.11
CA VAL A 201 10.18 16.39 -22.30
C VAL A 201 10.48 17.73 -23.00
N GLY A 202 9.60 18.16 -23.90
CA GLY A 202 9.78 19.33 -24.75
C GLY A 202 8.65 20.33 -24.60
#